data_AF-A0A8J7GMM3-F1
#
_entry.id   AF-A0A8J7GMM3-F1
#
_cell.length_a   1.000
_cell.length_b   1.000
_cell.length_c   1.000
_cell.angle_alpha   90.00
_cell.angle_beta   90.00
_cell.angle_gamma   90.00
#
_symmetry.space_group_name_H-M   'P 1'
#
loop_
_entity.id
_entity.type
_entity.pdbx_description
1 polymer ?
#
loop_
_entity_poly.entity_id
_entity_poly.type
_entity_poly.pdbx_seq_one_letter_code
_entity_poly.pdbx_strand_id
1 'polypeptide(L)'
;MTTLETLRSAVAAARAGDLATVSALVDWGVSGAGLIAAAVSELRPEIRQRSASSGLGEIDRAVLGDPEITEVMVRPFAARLAMTRDIRPASPEVRETLIAALRVREDLPPELSPEQVVRLAEFRAQVEAIEDVFVLVIDAEELPIAVTPRNTIAFPAGDERMTGEW
;
A
#
# COMPACT_ATOMS: atom_id res chain seq x y z
N MET A 1 -12.82 -9.85 -12.46
CA MET A 1 -12.60 -8.40 -12.34
C MET A 1 -11.28 -8.10 -13.01
N THR A 2 -11.24 -7.20 -13.98
CA THR A 2 -9.99 -6.73 -14.60
C THR A 2 -9.29 -5.72 -13.68
N THR A 3 -8.02 -5.39 -13.95
CA THR A 3 -7.27 -4.43 -13.12
C THR A 3 -7.86 -3.02 -13.16
N LEU A 4 -8.31 -2.57 -14.33
CA LEU A 4 -9.01 -1.30 -14.47
C LEU A 4 -10.41 -1.30 -13.80
N GLU A 5 -11.14 -2.42 -13.83
CA GLU A 5 -12.42 -2.56 -13.11
C GLU A 5 -12.24 -2.45 -11.59
N THR A 6 -11.14 -2.98 -11.06
CA THR A 6 -10.79 -2.87 -9.63
C THR A 6 -10.67 -1.41 -9.21
N LEU A 7 -9.88 -0.62 -9.95
CA LEU A 7 -9.71 0.81 -9.67
C LEU A 7 -11.01 1.59 -9.82
N ARG A 8 -11.78 1.33 -10.88
CA ARG A 8 -13.09 1.97 -11.08
C ARG A 8 -14.06 1.64 -9.95
N SER A 9 -14.04 0.41 -9.45
CA SER A 9 -14.87 -0.03 -8.32
C SER A 9 -14.46 0.68 -7.04
N ALA A 10 -13.16 0.81 -6.76
CA ALA A 10 -12.66 1.54 -5.59
C ALA A 10 -13.03 3.04 -5.65
N VAL A 11 -12.88 3.68 -6.82
CA VAL A 11 -13.30 5.08 -7.00
C VAL A 11 -14.81 5.24 -6.84
N ALA A 12 -15.61 4.32 -7.38
CA ALA A 12 -17.07 4.36 -7.22
C ALA A 12 -17.50 4.18 -5.75
N ALA A 13 -16.90 3.22 -5.04
CA ALA A 13 -17.14 2.99 -3.62
C ALA A 13 -16.75 4.21 -2.78
N ALA A 14 -15.58 4.80 -3.06
CA ALA A 14 -15.10 6.01 -2.40
C ALA A 14 -16.07 7.20 -2.59
N ARG A 15 -16.57 7.42 -3.81
CA ARG A 15 -17.57 8.47 -4.08
C ARG A 15 -18.91 8.22 -3.39
N ALA A 16 -19.26 6.96 -3.18
CA ALA A 16 -20.45 6.57 -2.42
C ALA A 16 -20.25 6.64 -0.89
N GLY A 17 -19.02 6.90 -0.41
CA GLY A 17 -18.68 6.85 1.01
C GLY A 17 -18.62 5.43 1.59
N ASP A 18 -18.55 4.40 0.74
CA ASP A 18 -18.45 3.00 1.16
C ASP A 18 -17.01 2.64 1.54
N LEU A 19 -16.61 3.03 2.74
CA LEU A 19 -15.27 2.79 3.27
C LEU A 19 -14.96 1.30 3.45
N ALA A 20 -15.97 0.46 3.70
CA ALA A 20 -15.77 -0.98 3.84
C ALA A 20 -15.32 -1.61 2.52
N THR A 21 -15.98 -1.26 1.42
CA THR A 21 -15.58 -1.72 0.08
C THR A 21 -14.22 -1.15 -0.32
N VAL A 22 -13.95 0.14 -0.05
CA VAL A 22 -12.60 0.69 -0.30
C VAL A 22 -11.54 -0.07 0.49
N SER A 23 -11.77 -0.31 1.79
CA SER A 23 -10.84 -1.04 2.66
C SER A 23 -10.58 -2.47 2.16
N ALA A 24 -11.60 -3.16 1.67
CA ALA A 24 -11.49 -4.52 1.14
C ALA A 24 -10.74 -4.59 -0.19
N LEU A 25 -10.71 -3.49 -0.95
CA LEU A 25 -9.97 -3.40 -2.22
C LEU A 25 -8.52 -2.97 -2.04
N VAL A 26 -8.08 -2.58 -0.83
CA VAL A 26 -6.68 -2.21 -0.56
C VAL A 26 -5.86 -3.43 -0.17
N ASP A 27 -4.67 -3.54 -0.75
CA ASP A 27 -3.64 -4.48 -0.33
C ASP A 27 -2.76 -3.86 0.75
N TRP A 28 -3.19 -3.95 2.00
CA TRP A 28 -2.49 -3.38 3.16
C TRP A 28 -1.08 -3.94 3.32
N GLY A 29 -0.92 -5.23 3.01
CA GLY A 29 0.35 -5.92 3.08
C GLY A 29 1.37 -5.32 2.13
N VAL A 30 1.02 -5.28 0.84
CA VAL A 30 1.89 -4.71 -0.19
C VAL A 30 2.12 -3.21 0.03
N SER A 31 1.11 -2.48 0.49
CA SER A 31 1.19 -1.02 0.70
C SER A 31 2.09 -0.61 1.87
N GLY A 32 2.16 -1.45 2.93
CA GLY A 32 2.88 -1.13 4.17
C GLY A 32 4.22 -1.84 4.35
N ALA A 33 4.42 -3.03 3.75
CA ALA A 33 5.58 -3.87 4.06
C ALA A 33 6.92 -3.22 3.69
N GLY A 34 6.98 -2.50 2.57
CA GLY A 34 8.18 -1.76 2.15
C GLY A 34 8.58 -0.70 3.18
N LEU A 35 7.61 0.06 3.69
CA LEU A 35 7.82 1.08 4.71
C LEU A 35 8.36 0.48 6.01
N ILE A 36 7.77 -0.63 6.49
CA ILE A 36 8.22 -1.32 7.70
C ILE A 36 9.66 -1.82 7.53
N ALA A 37 9.96 -2.48 6.41
CA ALA A 37 11.30 -3.01 6.16
C ALA A 37 12.36 -1.91 6.09
N ALA A 38 12.02 -0.76 5.49
CA ALA A 38 12.88 0.41 5.46
C ALA A 38 13.08 0.99 6.88
N ALA A 39 12.00 1.28 7.59
CA ALA A 39 12.05 1.88 8.93
C ALA A 39 12.83 1.01 9.91
N VAL A 40 12.61 -0.31 9.93
CA VAL A 40 13.29 -1.23 10.84
C VAL A 40 14.80 -1.27 10.61
N SER A 41 15.25 -1.12 9.36
CA SER A 41 16.69 -1.08 9.04
C SER A 41 17.40 0.14 9.64
N GLU A 42 16.68 1.25 9.83
CA GLU A 42 17.20 2.50 10.40
C GLU A 42 17.20 2.51 11.93
N LEU A 43 16.47 1.58 12.56
CA LEU A 43 16.40 1.47 14.02
C LEU A 43 17.66 0.83 14.59
N ARG A 44 17.89 1.10 15.90
CA ARG A 44 18.92 0.42 16.69
C ARG A 44 18.65 -1.09 16.79
N PRO A 45 19.67 -1.96 16.73
CA PRO A 45 19.51 -3.42 16.74
C PRO A 45 18.55 -3.94 17.82
N GLU A 46 18.62 -3.40 19.03
CA GLU A 46 17.90 -3.92 20.21
C GLU A 46 16.38 -3.76 20.12
N ILE A 47 15.89 -2.91 19.21
CA ILE A 47 14.45 -2.64 19.04
C ILE A 47 13.89 -3.11 17.70
N ARG A 48 14.73 -3.59 16.78
CA ARG A 48 14.32 -3.95 15.41
C ARG A 48 13.26 -5.02 15.39
N GLN A 49 13.51 -6.15 16.06
CA GLN A 49 12.58 -7.28 16.09
C GLN A 49 11.20 -6.89 16.63
N ARG A 50 11.17 -6.15 17.75
CA ARG A 50 9.91 -5.69 18.36
C ARG A 50 9.16 -4.72 17.45
N SER A 51 9.88 -3.81 16.80
CA SER A 51 9.27 -2.81 15.91
C SER A 51 8.73 -3.47 14.64
N ALA A 52 9.46 -4.44 14.08
CA ALA A 52 8.99 -5.28 12.98
C ALA A 52 7.72 -6.07 13.36
N SER A 53 7.68 -6.68 14.55
CA SER A 53 6.47 -7.35 15.04
C SER A 53 5.28 -6.40 15.17
N SER A 54 5.52 -5.18 15.68
CA SER A 54 4.48 -4.16 15.80
C SER A 54 3.93 -3.79 14.43
N GLY A 55 4.79 -3.41 13.48
CA GLY A 55 4.37 -2.98 12.14
C GLY A 55 3.68 -4.11 11.36
N LEU A 56 4.23 -5.33 11.40
CA LEU A 56 3.59 -6.48 10.74
C LEU A 56 2.24 -6.83 11.39
N GLY A 57 2.14 -6.69 12.72
CA GLY A 57 0.88 -6.86 13.43
C GLY A 57 -0.17 -5.80 13.07
N GLU A 58 0.24 -4.55 12.81
CA GLU A 58 -0.65 -3.50 12.29
C GLU A 58 -1.17 -3.85 10.88
N ILE A 59 -0.30 -4.37 10.00
CA ILE A 59 -0.73 -4.88 8.69
C ILE A 59 -1.77 -5.99 8.86
N ASP A 60 -1.51 -6.97 9.74
CA ASP A 60 -2.43 -8.09 9.92
C ASP A 60 -3.79 -7.61 10.47
N ARG A 61 -3.80 -6.64 11.40
CA ARG A 61 -5.04 -5.99 11.86
C ARG A 61 -5.78 -5.27 10.73
N ALA A 62 -5.07 -4.56 9.87
CA ALA A 62 -5.65 -3.88 8.70
C ALA A 62 -6.31 -4.87 7.74
N VAL A 63 -5.64 -5.99 7.46
CA VAL A 63 -6.15 -7.09 6.62
C VAL A 63 -7.41 -7.71 7.23
N LEU A 64 -7.50 -7.80 8.55
CA LEU A 64 -8.69 -8.28 9.26
C LEU A 64 -9.81 -7.23 9.37
N GLY A 65 -9.60 -6.03 8.85
CA GLY A 65 -10.59 -4.95 8.86
C GLY A 65 -10.75 -4.29 10.23
N ASP A 66 -9.67 -4.14 11.00
CA ASP A 66 -9.67 -3.38 12.25
C ASP A 66 -10.22 -1.95 12.00
N PRO A 67 -11.37 -1.59 12.62
CA PRO A 67 -12.03 -0.31 12.38
C PRO A 67 -11.16 0.91 12.68
N GLU A 68 -10.24 0.82 13.64
CA GLU A 68 -9.35 1.93 13.99
C GLU A 68 -8.38 2.24 12.85
N ILE A 69 -7.80 1.19 12.25
CA ILE A 69 -6.90 1.32 11.09
C ILE A 69 -7.68 1.77 9.87
N THR A 70 -8.88 1.22 9.66
CA THR A 70 -9.78 1.66 8.59
C THR A 70 -10.08 3.15 8.71
N GLU A 71 -10.37 3.67 9.90
CA GLU A 71 -10.72 5.08 10.05
C GLU A 71 -9.53 6.03 9.79
N VAL A 72 -8.34 5.70 10.27
CA VAL A 72 -7.15 6.56 10.12
C VAL A 72 -6.58 6.52 8.71
N MET A 73 -6.56 5.36 8.05
CA MET A 73 -5.90 5.19 6.75
C MET A 73 -6.86 5.17 5.57
N VAL A 74 -8.03 4.50 5.69
CA VAL A 74 -8.96 4.35 4.56
C VAL A 74 -9.69 5.64 4.30
N ARG A 75 -10.07 6.41 5.33
CA ARG A 75 -10.85 7.63 5.13
C ARG A 75 -10.10 8.68 4.29
N PRO A 76 -8.84 9.06 4.60
CA PRO A 76 -8.08 9.99 3.74
C PRO A 76 -7.88 9.44 2.33
N PHE A 77 -7.53 8.16 2.21
CA PHE A 77 -7.35 7.52 0.92
C PHE A 77 -8.65 7.51 0.08
N ALA A 78 -9.79 7.17 0.68
CA ALA A 78 -11.09 7.18 0.05
C ALA A 78 -11.48 8.61 -0.38
N ALA A 79 -11.20 9.63 0.43
CA ALA A 79 -11.42 11.01 0.02
C ALA A 79 -10.62 11.35 -1.23
N ARG A 80 -9.35 10.91 -1.30
CA ARG A 80 -8.48 11.12 -2.46
C ARG A 80 -8.97 10.36 -3.69
N LEU A 81 -9.36 9.09 -3.53
CA LEU A 81 -9.97 8.29 -4.60
C LEU A 81 -11.24 8.93 -5.15
N ALA A 82 -12.11 9.48 -4.28
CA ALA A 82 -13.37 10.08 -4.69
C ALA A 82 -13.17 11.28 -5.63
N MET A 83 -12.07 12.00 -5.47
CA MET A 83 -11.68 13.15 -6.30
C MET A 83 -11.08 12.76 -7.65
N THR A 84 -10.75 11.49 -7.89
CA THR A 84 -10.18 11.00 -9.16
C THR A 84 -11.06 11.41 -10.33
N ARG A 85 -10.50 12.05 -11.34
CA ARG A 85 -11.20 12.47 -12.57
C ARG A 85 -10.92 11.54 -13.74
N ASP A 86 -9.71 11.00 -13.80
CA ASP A 86 -9.27 10.10 -14.86
C ASP A 86 -8.37 8.99 -14.31
N ILE A 87 -8.32 7.86 -15.01
CA ILE A 87 -7.48 6.71 -14.70
C ILE A 87 -6.79 6.29 -15.99
N ARG A 88 -5.46 6.37 -15.99
CA ARG A 88 -4.64 6.03 -17.16
C ARG A 88 -3.52 5.05 -16.79
N PRO A 89 -3.04 4.22 -17.73
CA PRO A 89 -1.83 3.45 -17.51
C PRO A 89 -0.65 4.38 -17.16
N ALA A 90 0.20 3.95 -16.23
CA ALA A 90 1.41 4.69 -15.89
C ALA A 90 2.46 4.57 -17.00
N SER A 91 3.33 5.57 -17.11
CA SER A 91 4.54 5.44 -17.92
C SER A 91 5.51 4.44 -17.26
N PRO A 92 6.49 3.87 -18.00
CA PRO A 92 7.51 3.00 -17.43
C PRO A 92 8.24 3.62 -16.23
N GLU A 93 8.55 4.91 -16.29
CA GLU A 93 9.29 5.64 -15.25
C GLU A 93 8.46 5.78 -13.96
N VAL A 94 7.16 6.09 -14.11
CA VAL A 94 6.23 6.16 -12.97
C VAL A 94 6.03 4.78 -12.36
N ARG A 95 5.92 3.74 -13.19
CA ARG A 95 5.85 2.35 -12.74
C ARG A 95 7.09 1.98 -11.94
N GLU A 96 8.29 2.21 -12.47
CA GLU A 96 9.55 1.89 -11.78
C GLU A 96 9.66 2.61 -10.44
N THR A 97 9.30 3.89 -10.40
CA THR A 97 9.31 4.69 -9.16
C THR A 97 8.35 4.13 -8.11
N LEU A 98 7.12 3.80 -8.51
CA LEU A 98 6.13 3.22 -7.60
C LEU A 98 6.57 1.85 -7.09
N ILE A 99 7.05 0.98 -7.98
CA ILE A 99 7.52 -0.36 -7.59
C ILE A 99 8.72 -0.25 -6.64
N ALA A 100 9.63 0.68 -6.87
CA ALA A 100 10.74 0.94 -5.96
C ALA A 100 10.25 1.40 -4.58
N ALA A 101 9.22 2.25 -4.52
CA ALA A 101 8.63 2.72 -3.26
C ALA A 101 7.90 1.61 -2.48
N LEU A 102 7.29 0.65 -3.17
CA LEU A 102 6.63 -0.51 -2.55
C LEU A 102 7.63 -1.63 -2.17
N ARG A 103 8.83 -1.61 -2.74
CA ARG A 103 9.77 -2.72 -2.63
C ARG A 103 10.22 -2.95 -1.19
N VAL A 104 10.09 -4.19 -0.75
CA VAL A 104 10.74 -4.69 0.46
C VAL A 104 12.21 -4.97 0.15
N ARG A 105 13.10 -4.41 0.96
CA ARG A 105 14.55 -4.59 0.83
C ARG A 105 14.97 -6.05 1.00
N GLU A 106 15.99 -6.48 0.27
CA GLU A 106 16.54 -7.83 0.40
C GLU A 106 17.47 -7.97 1.60
N ASP A 107 18.18 -6.89 1.93
CA ASP A 107 19.14 -6.81 3.01
C ASP A 107 18.46 -6.55 4.36
N LEU A 108 17.61 -7.48 4.77
CA LEU A 108 16.90 -7.40 6.04
C LEU A 108 17.86 -7.53 7.23
N PRO A 109 17.65 -6.80 8.34
CA PRO A 109 18.49 -6.89 9.51
C PRO A 109 18.53 -8.31 10.12
N PRO A 110 19.71 -8.77 10.61
CA PRO A 110 19.86 -10.11 11.16
C PRO A 110 19.10 -10.34 12.47
N GLU A 111 18.65 -9.28 13.14
CA GLU A 111 17.87 -9.36 14.38
C GLU A 111 16.41 -9.76 14.16
N LEU A 112 15.94 -9.82 12.91
CA LEU A 112 14.58 -10.27 12.60
C LEU A 112 14.42 -11.77 12.86
N SER A 113 13.24 -12.16 13.33
CA SER A 113 12.92 -13.58 13.48
C SER A 113 12.74 -14.25 12.11
N PRO A 114 12.92 -15.58 12.02
CA PRO A 114 12.67 -16.31 10.78
C PRO A 114 11.26 -16.08 10.22
N GLU A 115 10.23 -15.99 11.06
CA GLU A 115 8.86 -15.74 10.59
C GLU A 115 8.73 -14.34 9.96
N GLN A 116 9.35 -13.32 10.56
CA GLN A 116 9.34 -11.96 10.03
C GLN A 116 10.03 -11.87 8.66
N VAL A 117 11.17 -12.55 8.51
CA VAL A 117 11.91 -12.61 7.25
C VAL A 117 11.08 -13.29 6.16
N VAL A 118 10.44 -14.42 6.47
CA VAL A 118 9.55 -15.12 5.54
C VAL A 118 8.40 -14.22 5.13
N ARG A 119 7.74 -13.57 6.10
CA ARG A 119 6.60 -12.69 5.84
C ARG A 119 6.96 -11.51 4.93
N LEU A 120 8.08 -10.85 5.19
CA LEU A 120 8.58 -9.76 4.35
C LEU A 120 8.97 -10.25 2.95
N ALA A 121 9.54 -11.45 2.85
CA ALA A 121 9.83 -12.07 1.55
C ALA A 121 8.56 -12.39 0.75
N GLU A 122 7.47 -12.80 1.38
CA GLU A 122 6.18 -12.99 0.71
C GLU A 122 5.64 -11.68 0.13
N PHE A 123 5.76 -10.57 0.86
CA PHE A 123 5.34 -9.26 0.35
C PHE A 123 6.25 -8.78 -0.79
N ARG A 124 7.56 -9.01 -0.70
CA ARG A 124 8.49 -8.75 -1.81
C ARG A 124 8.06 -9.48 -3.08
N ALA A 125 7.79 -10.78 -2.99
CA ALA A 125 7.36 -11.58 -4.14
C ALA A 125 6.03 -11.06 -4.73
N GLN A 126 5.11 -10.58 -3.89
CA GLN A 126 3.87 -9.94 -4.34
C GLN A 126 4.13 -8.63 -5.09
N VAL A 127 5.05 -7.79 -4.61
CA VAL A 127 5.47 -6.55 -5.30
C VAL A 127 6.12 -6.86 -6.65
N GLU A 128 6.99 -7.87 -6.71
CA GLU A 128 7.66 -8.30 -7.95
C GLU A 128 6.69 -8.82 -9.01
N ALA A 129 5.56 -9.37 -8.58
CA ALA A 129 4.49 -9.85 -9.46
C ALA A 129 3.54 -8.73 -9.95
N ILE A 130 3.73 -7.47 -9.55
CA ILE A 130 2.91 -6.35 -10.03
C ILE A 130 3.28 -6.02 -11.46
N GLU A 131 2.36 -6.24 -12.39
CA GLU A 131 2.50 -5.84 -13.78
C GLU A 131 1.84 -4.49 -14.03
N ASP A 132 0.66 -4.29 -13.44
CA ASP A 132 -0.23 -3.17 -13.73
C ASP A 132 -0.07 -2.00 -12.74
N VAL A 133 0.37 -0.87 -13.28
CA VAL A 133 0.43 0.41 -12.57
C VAL A 133 -0.35 1.46 -13.35
N PHE A 134 -1.15 2.22 -12.63
CA PHE A 134 -1.99 3.28 -13.15
C PHE A 134 -1.66 4.60 -12.46
N VAL A 135 -2.09 5.68 -13.09
CA VAL A 135 -2.11 7.01 -12.52
C VAL A 135 -3.55 7.44 -12.37
N LEU A 136 -3.92 7.82 -11.15
CA LEU A 136 -5.16 8.52 -10.85
C LEU A 136 -4.90 10.02 -11.01
N VAL A 137 -5.65 10.67 -11.90
CA VAL A 137 -5.55 12.12 -12.10
C VAL A 137 -6.53 12.79 -11.17
N ILE A 138 -6.03 13.62 -10.27
CA ILE A 138 -6.83 14.31 -9.25
C ILE A 138 -6.49 15.79 -9.29
N ASP A 139 -7.42 16.60 -9.81
CA ASP A 139 -7.17 18.01 -10.13
C ASP A 139 -5.93 18.19 -11.03
N ALA A 140 -4.87 18.82 -10.51
CA ALA A 140 -3.59 19.02 -11.19
C ALA A 140 -2.51 18.03 -10.73
N GLU A 141 -2.87 17.05 -9.90
CA GLU A 141 -1.96 16.06 -9.34
C GLU A 141 -2.16 14.68 -9.94
N GLU A 142 -1.08 13.91 -9.91
CA GLU A 142 -1.04 12.53 -10.36
C GLU A 142 -0.65 11.63 -9.19
N LEU A 143 -1.50 10.65 -8.92
CA LEU A 143 -1.30 9.66 -7.88
C LEU A 143 -1.06 8.29 -8.51
N PRO A 144 0.20 7.79 -8.50
CA PRO A 144 0.51 6.45 -8.97
C PRO A 144 -0.06 5.39 -8.03
N ILE A 145 -0.68 4.37 -8.61
CA ILE A 145 -1.32 3.27 -7.89
C ILE A 145 -1.05 1.95 -8.61
N ALA A 146 -0.70 0.92 -7.86
CA ALA A 146 -0.51 -0.42 -8.38
C ALA A 146 -1.78 -1.25 -8.20
N VAL A 147 -2.06 -2.14 -9.15
CA VAL A 147 -3.03 -3.23 -8.96
C VAL A 147 -2.27 -4.53 -8.83
N THR A 148 -2.43 -5.21 -7.70
CA THR A 148 -1.75 -6.47 -7.43
C THR A 148 -2.38 -7.61 -8.23
N PRO A 149 -1.71 -8.78 -8.36
CA PRO A 149 -2.29 -9.97 -8.97
C PRO A 149 -3.59 -10.46 -8.30
N ARG A 150 -3.88 -10.02 -7.08
CA ARG A 150 -5.12 -10.35 -6.35
C ARG A 150 -6.29 -9.43 -6.70
N ASN A 151 -6.12 -8.53 -7.66
CA ASN A 151 -7.10 -7.47 -7.98
C ASN A 151 -7.40 -6.60 -6.75
N THR A 152 -6.35 -6.24 -6.03
CA THR A 152 -6.36 -5.27 -4.92
C THR A 152 -5.41 -4.12 -5.27
N ILE A 153 -5.57 -3.01 -4.57
CA ILE A 153 -4.89 -1.75 -4.82
C ILE A 153 -3.76 -1.58 -3.84
N ALA A 154 -2.55 -1.32 -4.34
CA ALA A 154 -1.39 -1.01 -3.52
C ALA A 154 -0.89 0.41 -3.76
N PHE A 155 -0.48 1.06 -2.68
CA PHE A 155 0.09 2.41 -2.69
C PHE A 155 1.16 2.53 -1.61
N PRO A 156 2.15 3.43 -1.75
CA PRO A 156 3.17 3.62 -0.73
C PRO A 156 2.56 4.33 0.48
N ALA A 157 2.47 3.63 1.62
CA ALA A 157 1.83 4.16 2.84
C ALA A 157 2.52 5.40 3.45
N GLY A 158 3.76 5.72 3.04
CA GLY A 158 4.50 6.91 3.48
C GLY A 158 4.37 8.13 2.55
N ASP A 159 3.48 8.08 1.56
CA ASP A 159 3.24 9.22 0.68
C ASP A 159 2.34 10.25 1.39
N GLU A 160 2.89 11.39 1.76
CA GLU A 160 2.18 12.49 2.44
C GLU A 160 0.93 12.95 1.65
N ARG A 161 0.92 12.75 0.32
CA ARG A 161 -0.24 13.02 -0.54
C ARG A 161 -1.46 12.14 -0.23
N MET A 162 -1.27 11.10 0.59
CA MET A 162 -2.28 10.10 0.96
C MET A 162 -2.80 10.27 2.38
N THR A 163 -2.06 10.94 3.27
CA THR A 163 -2.44 11.14 4.67
C THR A 163 -3.22 12.44 4.90
N GLY A 164 -3.20 13.36 3.93
CA GLY A 164 -4.01 14.59 3.98
C GLY A 164 -3.51 15.64 4.97
N GLU A 165 -2.31 15.47 5.52
CA GLU A 165 -1.62 16.50 6.30
C GLU A 165 -0.96 17.50 5.34
N TRP A 166 -1.38 18.77 5.41
CA TRP A 166 -0.80 19.92 4.70
C TRP A 166 -0.25 20.93 5.71
#